data_AF-A0A286AWE9-F1
#
_entry.id   AF-A0A286AWE9-F1
#
_cell.length_a   1.000
_cell.length_b   1.000
_cell.length_c   1.000
_cell.angle_alpha   90.00
_cell.angle_beta   90.00
_cell.angle_gamma   90.00
#
_symmetry.space_group_name_H-M   'P 1'
#
loop_
_entity.id
_entity.type
_entity.pdbx_description
1 polymer ?
#
loop_
_entity_poly.entity_id
_entity_poly.type
_entity_poly.pdbx_seq_one_letter_code
_entity_poly.pdbx_strand_id
1 'polypeptide(L)'
;MAASARASAHVHSLPESSEAASVESLALKACDDIDSFHAVHRAYACLEKLIVPQRVNDTEEVYPTRAELGALVRLVNEELQRRIEAAEATIQSLRTVLSEGGVQ
;
A
#
# COMPACT_ATOMS: atom_id res chain seq x y z
N MET A 1 -60.28 14.38 34.43
CA MET A 1 -59.93 13.41 33.37
C MET A 1 -59.09 14.16 32.34
N ALA A 2 -57.77 13.93 32.30
CA ALA A 2 -56.87 14.55 31.33
C ALA A 2 -56.31 13.45 30.42
N ALA A 3 -56.57 13.59 29.12
CA ALA A 3 -56.25 12.61 28.10
C ALA A 3 -54.77 12.66 27.69
N SER A 4 -54.26 11.48 27.36
CA SER A 4 -52.93 11.14 26.88
C SER A 4 -52.54 11.86 25.58
N ALA A 5 -51.27 12.24 25.46
CA ALA A 5 -50.59 12.34 24.18
C ALA A 5 -49.11 11.98 24.37
N ARG A 6 -48.78 10.68 24.23
CA ARG A 6 -47.40 10.25 24.04
C ARG A 6 -47.01 10.60 22.60
N ALA A 7 -46.21 11.65 22.45
CA ALA A 7 -45.58 11.99 21.19
C ALA A 7 -44.45 10.98 20.94
N SER A 8 -44.69 10.03 20.04
CA SER A 8 -43.63 9.22 19.43
C SER A 8 -42.73 10.15 18.63
N ALA A 9 -41.55 10.48 19.16
CA ALA A 9 -40.46 10.98 18.36
C ALA A 9 -39.89 9.78 17.59
N HIS A 10 -40.27 9.71 16.32
CA HIS A 10 -39.74 8.75 15.36
C HIS A 10 -38.20 8.87 15.36
N VAL A 11 -37.51 7.85 15.86
CA VAL A 11 -36.08 7.66 15.58
C VAL A 11 -36.02 7.35 14.10
N HIS A 12 -35.74 8.36 13.28
CA HIS A 12 -35.25 8.16 11.94
C HIS A 12 -33.87 7.52 12.09
N SER A 13 -33.81 6.19 12.08
CA SER A 13 -32.59 5.46 11.79
C SER A 13 -32.24 5.76 10.34
N LEU A 14 -31.49 6.84 10.14
CA LEU A 14 -30.84 7.19 8.88
C LEU A 14 -29.87 6.05 8.54
N PRO A 15 -29.70 5.64 7.27
CA PRO A 15 -28.72 4.64 6.90
C PRO A 15 -27.30 5.25 6.89
N GLU A 16 -26.91 6.01 7.93
CA GLU A 16 -25.57 6.62 8.08
C GLU A 16 -24.47 5.59 8.33
N SER A 17 -24.85 4.40 8.82
CA SER A 17 -23.90 3.36 9.22
C SER A 17 -23.06 2.82 8.05
N SER A 18 -23.57 2.84 6.82
CA SER A 18 -22.85 2.25 5.67
C SER A 18 -21.92 3.25 4.99
N GLU A 19 -22.32 4.51 4.88
CA GLU A 19 -21.49 5.56 4.26
C GLU A 19 -20.37 6.01 5.21
N ALA A 20 -20.65 6.18 6.51
CA ALA A 20 -19.63 6.52 7.48
C ALA A 20 -18.55 5.44 7.60
N ALA A 21 -18.94 4.16 7.59
CA ALA A 21 -18.00 3.03 7.57
C ALA A 21 -17.14 3.00 6.30
N SER A 22 -17.70 3.38 5.14
CA SER A 22 -16.96 3.50 3.89
C SER A 22 -15.93 4.63 3.94
N VAL A 23 -16.27 5.78 4.52
CA VAL A 23 -15.36 6.92 4.67
C VAL A 23 -14.23 6.61 5.65
N GLU A 24 -14.54 5.94 6.76
CA GLU A 24 -13.55 5.49 7.73
C GLU A 24 -12.56 4.49 7.12
N SER A 25 -13.05 3.53 6.33
CA SER A 25 -12.20 2.60 5.59
C SER A 25 -11.28 3.30 4.59
N LEU A 26 -11.79 4.32 3.87
CA LEU A 26 -10.98 5.13 2.95
C LEU A 26 -9.91 5.94 3.70
N ALA A 27 -10.24 6.51 4.85
CA ALA A 27 -9.29 7.26 5.66
C ALA A 27 -8.15 6.36 6.19
N LEU A 28 -8.50 5.15 6.67
CA LEU A 28 -7.52 4.17 7.13
C LEU A 28 -6.61 3.72 5.99
N LYS A 29 -7.20 3.45 4.81
CA LYS A 29 -6.43 3.13 3.61
C LYS A 29 -5.48 4.26 3.19
N ALA A 30 -5.93 5.51 3.27
CA ALA A 30 -5.09 6.66 2.97
C ALA A 30 -3.91 6.79 3.96
N CYS A 31 -4.13 6.48 5.24
CA CYS A 31 -3.05 6.41 6.23
C CYS A 31 -2.01 5.34 5.88
N ASP A 32 -2.48 4.13 5.55
CA ASP A 32 -1.59 3.02 5.13
C ASP A 32 -0.78 3.38 3.88
N ASP A 33 -1.41 4.06 2.92
CA ASP A 33 -0.76 4.51 1.68
C ASP A 33 0.30 5.60 1.97
N ILE A 34 0.03 6.53 2.88
CA ILE A 34 1.00 7.55 3.33
C ILE A 34 2.20 6.89 4.02
N ASP A 35 1.99 5.91 4.89
CA ASP A 35 3.07 5.18 5.54
C ASP A 35 3.92 4.40 4.52
N SER A 36 3.28 3.84 3.49
CA SER A 36 3.96 3.23 2.35
C SER A 36 4.83 4.25 1.61
N PHE A 37 4.30 5.44 1.29
CA PHE A 37 5.06 6.51 0.64
C PHE A 37 6.25 6.98 1.49
N HIS A 38 6.09 7.09 2.80
CA HIS A 38 7.20 7.44 3.69
C HIS A 38 8.33 6.41 3.64
N ALA A 39 8.01 5.12 3.53
CA ALA A 39 9.04 4.10 3.37
C ALA A 39 9.74 4.17 2.01
N VAL A 40 9.00 4.38 0.93
CA VAL A 40 9.59 4.57 -0.41
C VAL A 40 10.52 5.77 -0.42
N HIS A 41 10.10 6.90 0.18
CA HIS A 41 10.94 8.08 0.30
C HIS A 41 12.24 7.81 1.08
N ARG A 42 12.17 7.06 2.19
CA ARG A 42 13.37 6.63 2.94
C ARG A 42 14.29 5.71 2.13
N ALA A 43 13.72 4.82 1.31
CA ALA A 43 14.51 3.98 0.41
C ALA A 43 15.26 4.83 -0.64
N TYR A 44 14.62 5.87 -1.18
CA TYR A 44 15.27 6.78 -2.12
C TYR A 44 16.33 7.64 -1.46
N ALA A 45 16.09 8.15 -0.25
CA ALA A 45 17.13 8.83 0.54
C ALA A 45 18.34 7.90 0.80
N CYS A 46 18.11 6.61 1.05
CA CYS A 46 19.18 5.61 1.14
C CYS A 46 20.02 5.55 -0.15
N LEU A 47 19.37 5.49 -1.30
CA LEU A 47 20.05 5.44 -2.59
C LEU A 47 20.84 6.71 -2.86
N GLU A 48 20.26 7.88 -2.58
CA GLU A 48 20.93 9.18 -2.71
C GLU A 48 22.25 9.18 -1.92
N LYS A 49 22.24 8.72 -0.66
CA LYS A 49 23.45 8.61 0.17
C LYS A 49 24.52 7.66 -0.40
N LEU A 50 24.10 6.61 -1.09
CA LEU A 50 25.02 5.62 -1.68
C LEU A 50 25.60 6.06 -3.04
N ILE A 51 24.89 6.91 -3.79
CA ILE A 51 25.28 7.30 -5.16
C ILE A 51 25.86 8.71 -5.25
N VAL A 52 25.48 9.63 -4.35
CA VAL A 52 25.94 11.02 -4.42
C VAL A 52 27.42 11.06 -4.07
N PRO A 53 28.29 11.61 -4.97
CA PRO A 53 29.67 11.86 -4.63
C PRO A 53 29.70 12.85 -3.46
N GLN A 54 30.13 12.39 -2.29
CA GLN A 54 30.58 13.31 -1.24
C GLN A 54 31.69 14.13 -1.88
N ARG A 55 31.57 15.46 -1.83
CA ARG A 55 32.49 16.36 -2.52
C ARG A 55 33.93 15.97 -2.17
N VAL A 56 34.88 16.20 -3.07
CA VAL A 56 36.28 15.74 -2.95
C VAL A 56 36.98 16.18 -1.64
N ASN A 57 36.38 17.10 -0.87
CA ASN A 57 36.85 17.58 0.43
C ASN A 57 35.83 17.44 1.58
N ASP A 58 34.68 16.80 1.37
CA ASP A 58 33.75 16.48 2.46
C ASP A 58 34.25 15.22 3.18
N THR A 59 34.70 15.41 4.42
CA THR A 59 35.09 14.32 5.33
C THR A 59 33.90 13.71 6.08
N GLU A 60 32.68 14.18 5.86
CA GLU A 60 31.48 13.59 6.47
C GLU A 60 31.06 12.32 5.72
N GLU A 61 31.51 11.16 6.21
CA GLU A 61 31.00 9.88 5.76
C GLU A 61 29.47 9.79 6.00
N VAL A 62 28.69 9.99 4.94
CA VAL A 62 27.24 9.84 4.98
C VAL A 62 26.88 8.36 4.95
N TYR A 63 26.51 7.83 6.12
CA TYR A 63 26.04 6.44 6.25
C TYR A 63 24.51 6.33 6.19
N PRO A 64 23.96 5.36 5.44
CA PRO A 64 22.56 5.01 5.53
C PRO A 64 22.20 4.52 6.94
N THR A 65 21.07 4.98 7.46
CA THR A 65 20.51 4.45 8.70
C THR A 65 19.92 3.06 8.47
N ARG A 66 19.78 2.27 9.55
CA ARG A 66 19.13 0.95 9.50
C ARG A 66 17.70 1.02 8.94
N ALA A 67 16.97 2.10 9.24
CA ALA A 67 15.60 2.31 8.75
C ALA A 67 15.58 2.57 7.24
N GLU A 68 16.53 3.34 6.72
CA GLU A 68 16.70 3.60 5.29
C GLU A 68 17.09 2.33 4.53
N LEU A 69 18.06 1.56 5.05
CA LEU A 69 18.43 0.26 4.49
C LEU A 69 17.25 -0.74 4.52
N GLY A 70 16.53 -0.81 5.64
CA GLY A 70 15.36 -1.67 5.78
C GLY A 70 14.25 -1.30 4.79
N ALA A 71 14.01 0.00 4.59
CA ALA A 71 13.05 0.48 3.61
C ALA A 71 13.48 0.15 2.17
N LEU A 72 14.78 0.27 1.86
CA LEU A 72 15.32 -0.09 0.55
C LEU A 72 15.18 -1.59 0.26
N VAL A 73 15.54 -2.45 1.21
CA VAL A 73 15.40 -3.91 1.06
C VAL A 73 13.93 -4.29 0.91
N ARG A 74 13.02 -3.66 1.67
CA ARG A 74 11.58 -3.89 1.52
C ARG A 74 11.09 -3.55 0.11
N LEU A 75 11.46 -2.39 -0.42
CA LEU A 75 11.10 -1.96 -1.78
C LEU A 75 11.62 -2.95 -2.84
N VAL A 76 12.86 -3.42 -2.71
CA VAL A 76 13.45 -4.41 -3.62
C VAL A 76 12.69 -5.74 -3.56
N ASN A 77 12.35 -6.20 -2.36
CA ASN A 77 11.61 -7.46 -2.17
C ASN A 77 10.21 -7.39 -2.78
N GLU A 78 9.48 -6.29 -2.59
CA GLU A 78 8.15 -6.09 -3.18
C GLU A 78 8.20 -6.10 -4.71
N GLU A 79 9.24 -5.51 -5.31
CA GLU A 79 9.44 -5.55 -6.75
C GLU A 79 9.81 -6.95 -7.27
N LEU A 80 10.67 -7.67 -6.56
CA LEU A 80 11.02 -9.04 -6.91
C LEU A 80 9.78 -9.95 -6.87
N GLN A 81 8.94 -9.80 -5.83
CA GLN A 81 7.70 -10.55 -5.68
C GLN A 81 6.75 -10.28 -6.85
N ARG A 82 6.52 -9.01 -7.22
CA ARG A 82 5.70 -8.66 -8.40
C ARG A 82 6.20 -9.33 -9.68
N ARG A 83 7.51 -9.41 -9.87
CA ARG A 83 8.10 -10.06 -11.05
C ARG A 83 7.91 -11.58 -11.05
N ILE A 84 8.01 -12.21 -9.89
CA ILE A 84 7.73 -13.64 -9.73
C ILE A 84 6.29 -13.92 -10.12
N GLU A 85 5.34 -13.16 -9.57
CA GLU A 85 3.90 -13.31 -9.87
C GLU A 85 3.60 -13.13 -11.37
N ALA A 86 4.20 -12.12 -12.00
CA ALA A 86 4.05 -11.90 -13.44
C ALA A 86 4.63 -13.06 -14.28
N ALA A 87 5.77 -13.62 -13.86
CA ALA A 87 6.37 -14.78 -14.52
C ALA A 87 5.50 -16.04 -14.35
N GLU A 88 4.97 -16.28 -13.15
CA GLU A 88 4.06 -17.39 -12.89
C GLU A 88 2.78 -17.29 -13.72
N ALA A 89 2.17 -16.10 -13.78
CA ALA A 89 1.00 -15.84 -14.62
C ALA A 89 1.29 -16.10 -16.10
N THR A 90 2.47 -15.68 -16.58
CA THR A 90 2.90 -15.92 -17.97
C THR A 90 3.09 -17.43 -18.24
N ILE A 91 3.72 -18.16 -17.31
CA ILE A 91 3.91 -19.62 -17.44
C ILE A 91 2.56 -20.35 -17.44
N GLN A 92 1.63 -19.94 -16.58
CA GLN A 92 0.27 -20.50 -16.55
C GLN A 92 -0.45 -20.24 -17.88
N SER A 93 -0.39 -19.01 -18.40
CA SER A 93 -0.97 -18.68 -19.71
C SER A 93 -0.38 -19.55 -20.84
N LEU A 94 0.94 -19.72 -20.89
CA LEU A 94 1.58 -20.59 -21.88
C LEU A 94 1.09 -22.05 -21.76
N ARG A 95 0.95 -22.58 -20.54
CA ARG A 95 0.42 -23.93 -20.32
C ARG A 95 -1.02 -24.09 -20.77
N THR A 96 -1.87 -23.09 -20.56
CA THR A 96 -3.26 -23.10 -21.04
C THR A 96 -3.31 -23.17 -22.56
N VAL A 97 -2.56 -22.32 -23.26
CA VAL A 97 -2.49 -22.31 -24.73
C VAL A 97 -1.96 -23.65 -25.28
N LEU A 98 -0.93 -24.22 -24.66
CA LEU A 98 -0.39 -25.52 -25.10
C LEU A 98 -1.36 -26.68 -24.85
N SER A 99 -2.13 -26.63 -23.76
CA SER A 99 -3.12 -27.65 -23.43
C SER A 99 -4.36 -27.56 -24.32
N GLU A 100 -4.76 -26.35 -24.72
CA GLU A 100 -5.85 -26.10 -25.66
C GLU A 100 -5.44 -26.38 -27.12
N GLY A 101 -4.19 -26.09 -27.48
CA GLY A 101 -3.63 -26.33 -28.82
C GLY A 101 -3.24 -27.79 -29.10
N GLY A 102 -3.21 -28.65 -28.08
CA GLY A 102 -2.92 -30.09 -28.20
C GLY A 102 -4.14 -30.98 -28.50
N VAL A 103 -5.33 -30.39 -28.71
CA VAL A 103 -6.60 -31.09 -28.97
C VAL A 103 -7.02 -31.02 -30.46
N GLN A 104 -6.07 -30.84 -31.38
CA GLN A 104 -6.32 -30.94 -32.83
C GLN A 104 -5.58 -32.12 -33.46
#